data_AF-A0A7K4F493-F1
#
_entry.id   AF-A0A7K4F493-F1
#
_cell.length_a   1.000
_cell.length_b   1.000
_cell.length_c   1.000
_cell.angle_alpha   90.00
_cell.angle_beta   90.00
_cell.angle_gamma   90.00
#
_symmetry.space_group_name_H-M   'P 1'
#
loop_
_entity.id
_entity.type
_entity.pdbx_description
1 polymer ?
#
loop_
_entity_poly.entity_id
_entity_poly.type
_entity_poly.pdbx_seq_one_letter_code
_entity_poly.pdbx_strand_id
1 'polypeptide(L)'
;MKMKNNIVARHLFIGSIAIFLTFVFWLAHFEWHDEMRLWRAFGDAGYALLFVTLIIGPLIKLSSRFTFLLTWRREIGIWFAVLAVTHGLLIAHGWANWDVAKFFGYEFIPQLGRIARIEPGFGLANTLGFVAFLWIVILAFTSSDR
;
A
#
# COMPACT_ATOMS: atom_id res chain seq x y z
N MET A 1 23.70 -16.64 20.49
CA MET A 1 23.00 -17.62 19.63
C MET A 1 22.70 -16.97 18.29
N LYS A 2 23.54 -17.18 17.25
CA LYS A 2 23.27 -16.65 15.90
C LYS A 2 22.10 -17.47 15.33
N MET A 3 20.88 -16.91 15.36
CA MET A 3 19.78 -17.50 14.61
C MET A 3 20.20 -17.57 13.15
N LYS A 4 20.15 -18.77 12.55
CA LYS A 4 20.33 -18.94 11.11
C LYS A 4 19.23 -18.09 10.47
N ASN A 5 19.60 -16.97 9.84
CA ASN A 5 18.67 -16.00 9.26
C ASN A 5 17.89 -16.66 8.11
N ASN A 6 16.77 -17.31 8.42
CA ASN A 6 15.92 -17.90 7.40
C ASN A 6 15.03 -16.79 6.82
N ILE A 7 15.53 -16.16 5.75
CA ILE A 7 14.85 -15.09 4.99
C ILE A 7 13.42 -15.52 4.64
N VAL A 8 13.22 -16.78 4.23
CA VAL A 8 11.88 -17.32 3.91
C VAL A 8 10.96 -17.25 5.12
N ALA A 9 11.41 -17.69 6.31
CA ALA A 9 10.60 -17.65 7.51
C ALA A 9 10.19 -16.22 7.89
N ARG A 10 11.07 -15.23 7.64
CA ARG A 10 10.79 -13.82 7.90
C ARG A 10 9.79 -13.24 6.92
N HIS A 11 9.89 -13.59 5.64
CA HIS A 11 8.87 -13.25 4.64
C HIS A 11 7.52 -13.87 4.96
N LEU A 12 7.49 -15.15 5.36
CA LEU A 12 6.24 -15.82 5.77
C LEU A 12 5.62 -15.11 6.97
N PHE A 13 6.44 -14.80 7.99
CA PHE A 13 5.95 -14.10 9.18
C PHE A 13 5.36 -12.72 8.86
N ILE A 14 6.09 -11.89 8.11
CA ILE A 14 5.59 -10.56 7.72
C ILE A 14 4.38 -10.67 6.78
N GLY A 15 4.35 -11.67 5.89
CA GLY A 15 3.20 -11.94 5.03
C GLY A 15 1.95 -12.30 5.81
N SER A 16 2.08 -13.15 6.84
CA SER A 16 0.99 -13.46 7.74
C SER A 16 0.49 -12.22 8.49
N ILE A 17 1.40 -11.33 8.93
CA ILE A 17 1.02 -10.04 9.54
C ILE A 17 0.28 -9.16 8.53
N ALA A 18 0.75 -9.09 7.28
CA ALA A 18 0.11 -8.30 6.22
C ALA A 18 -1.33 -8.78 5.98
N ILE A 19 -1.53 -10.10 5.82
CA ILE A 19 -2.86 -10.71 5.65
C ILE A 19 -3.75 -10.43 6.86
N PHE A 20 -3.20 -10.61 8.07
CA PHE A 20 -3.93 -10.33 9.30
C PHE A 20 -4.35 -8.87 9.40
N LEU A 21 -3.47 -7.91 9.11
CA LEU A 21 -3.79 -6.49 9.11
C LEU A 21 -4.86 -6.16 8.07
N THR A 22 -4.76 -6.69 6.85
CA THR A 22 -5.80 -6.53 5.84
C THR A 22 -7.14 -7.06 6.34
N PHE A 23 -7.18 -8.23 6.99
CA PHE A 23 -8.41 -8.75 7.57
C PHE A 23 -8.96 -7.86 8.70
N VAL A 24 -8.11 -7.37 9.60
CA VAL A 24 -8.53 -6.46 10.68
C VAL A 24 -9.08 -5.15 10.13
N PHE A 25 -8.42 -4.53 9.15
CA PHE A 25 -8.94 -3.32 8.51
C PHE A 25 -10.19 -3.58 7.70
N TRP A 26 -10.30 -4.75 7.07
CA TRP A 26 -11.55 -5.15 6.46
C TRP A 26 -12.66 -5.20 7.52
N LEU A 27 -12.47 -5.86 8.66
CA LEU A 27 -13.42 -5.84 9.78
C LEU A 27 -13.75 -4.43 10.29
N ALA A 28 -12.78 -3.50 10.28
CA ALA A 28 -12.97 -2.13 10.73
C ALA A 28 -13.91 -1.30 9.84
N HIS A 29 -14.09 -1.66 8.57
CA HIS A 29 -14.96 -0.96 7.60
C HIS A 29 -16.19 -1.80 7.23
N PHE A 30 -16.81 -2.48 8.20
CA PHE A 30 -17.90 -3.44 7.96
C PHE A 30 -19.16 -2.82 7.33
N GLU A 31 -19.32 -1.51 7.47
CA GLU A 31 -20.43 -0.73 6.94
C GLU A 31 -20.27 -0.37 5.45
N TRP A 32 -19.10 -0.63 4.87
CA TRP A 32 -18.81 -0.35 3.46
C TRP A 32 -19.20 -1.53 2.58
N HIS A 33 -19.50 -1.25 1.31
CA HIS A 33 -19.70 -2.31 0.33
C HIS A 33 -18.44 -3.17 0.19
N ASP A 34 -18.61 -4.49 0.12
CA ASP A 34 -17.52 -5.49 0.15
C ASP A 34 -16.32 -5.18 -0.74
N GLU A 35 -16.53 -4.69 -1.96
CA GLU A 35 -15.44 -4.34 -2.87
C GLU A 35 -14.66 -3.12 -2.37
N MET A 36 -15.32 -1.98 -2.13
CA MET A 36 -14.69 -0.77 -1.61
C MET A 36 -13.98 -1.02 -0.27
N ARG A 37 -14.61 -1.83 0.57
CA ARG A 37 -14.09 -2.31 1.84
C ARG A 37 -12.78 -3.06 1.67
N LEU A 38 -12.72 -3.99 0.70
CA LEU A 38 -11.50 -4.72 0.35
C LEU A 38 -10.41 -3.76 -0.15
N TRP A 39 -10.75 -2.86 -1.07
CA TRP A 39 -9.80 -1.89 -1.62
C TRP A 39 -9.19 -1.06 -0.49
N ARG A 40 -10.03 -0.55 0.41
CA ARG A 40 -9.60 0.25 1.55
C ARG A 40 -8.71 -0.52 2.50
N ALA A 41 -9.06 -1.76 2.83
CA ALA A 41 -8.29 -2.59 3.76
C ALA A 41 -6.85 -2.89 3.27
N PHE A 42 -6.66 -3.12 1.97
CA PHE A 42 -5.33 -3.23 1.38
C PHE A 42 -4.54 -1.93 1.47
N GLY A 43 -5.19 -0.79 1.23
CA GLY A 43 -4.59 0.54 1.37
C GLY A 43 -4.13 0.82 2.81
N ASP A 44 -5.01 0.58 3.79
CA ASP A 44 -4.72 0.81 5.21
C ASP A 44 -3.60 -0.11 5.73
N ALA A 45 -3.63 -1.40 5.37
CA ALA A 45 -2.57 -2.34 5.74
C ALA A 45 -1.22 -1.97 5.10
N GLY A 46 -1.22 -1.60 3.81
CA GLY A 46 -0.03 -1.13 3.11
C GLY A 46 0.55 0.12 3.76
N TYR A 47 -0.31 1.10 4.06
CA TYR A 47 0.09 2.34 4.73
C TYR A 47 0.68 2.08 6.12
N ALA A 48 0.11 1.16 6.91
CA ALA A 48 0.65 0.76 8.20
C ALA A 48 2.08 0.17 8.07
N LEU A 49 2.29 -0.76 7.12
CA LEU A 49 3.62 -1.34 6.88
C LEU A 49 4.64 -0.30 6.37
N LEU A 50 4.21 0.67 5.55
CA LEU A 50 5.06 1.79 5.16
C LEU A 50 5.54 2.60 6.36
N PHE A 51 4.61 2.99 7.25
CA PHE A 51 4.95 3.76 8.44
C PHE A 51 5.90 3.01 9.36
N VAL A 52 5.66 1.71 9.56
CA VAL A 52 6.60 0.85 10.31
C VAL A 52 7.98 0.83 9.64
N THR A 53 8.05 0.72 8.32
CA THR A 53 9.32 0.72 7.59
C THR A 53 10.09 2.03 7.76
N LEU A 54 9.39 3.17 7.71
CA LEU A 54 9.99 4.50 7.80
C LEU A 54 10.41 4.86 9.23
N ILE A 55 9.63 4.48 10.25
CA ILE A 55 9.90 4.85 11.64
C ILE A 55 11.11 4.13 12.24
N ILE A 56 11.50 2.96 11.71
CA ILE A 56 12.66 2.19 12.20
C ILE A 56 13.93 3.05 12.24
N GLY A 57 14.18 3.88 11.22
CA GLY A 57 15.38 4.72 11.16
C GLY A 57 15.47 5.74 12.30
N PRO A 58 14.49 6.65 12.44
CA PRO A 58 14.41 7.58 13.57
C PRO A 58 14.41 6.87 14.93
N LEU A 59 13.70 5.74 15.06
CA LEU A 59 13.60 5.01 16.32
C LEU A 59 14.97 4.49 16.80
N ILE A 60 15.82 4.05 15.88
CA ILE A 60 17.19 3.62 16.18
C ILE A 60 18.08 4.80 16.61
N LYS A 61 17.87 5.99 16.03
CA LYS A 61 18.58 7.21 16.46
C LYS A 61 18.21 7.61 17.89
N LEU A 62 16.97 7.38 18.31
CA LEU A 62 16.51 7.63 19.69
C LEU A 62 17.03 6.58 20.68
N SER A 63 17.12 5.31 20.26
CA SER A 63 17.69 4.25 21.09
C SER A 63 18.26 3.11 20.27
N SER A 64 19.52 2.77 20.52
CA SER A 64 20.21 1.64 19.89
C SER A 64 19.59 0.27 20.21
N ARG A 65 18.71 0.19 21.22
CA ARG A 65 17.93 -1.03 21.55
C ARG A 65 17.10 -1.52 20.37
N PHE A 66 16.70 -0.62 19.45
CA PHE A 66 15.86 -0.95 18.31
C PHE A 66 16.62 -1.40 17.06
N THR A 67 17.96 -1.54 17.13
CA THR A 67 18.79 -1.98 16.00
C THR A 67 18.39 -3.36 15.45
N PHE A 68 17.81 -4.24 16.28
CA PHE A 68 17.30 -5.54 15.82
C PHE A 68 16.19 -5.41 14.76
N LEU A 69 15.43 -4.30 14.74
CA LEU A 69 14.38 -4.04 13.74
C LEU A 69 14.95 -3.85 12.33
N LEU A 70 16.24 -3.48 12.19
CA LEU A 70 16.89 -3.41 10.88
C LEU A 70 16.84 -4.74 10.14
N THR A 71 16.92 -5.85 10.88
CA THR A 71 16.82 -7.17 10.27
C THR A 71 15.46 -7.37 9.61
N TRP A 72 14.38 -6.76 10.12
CA TRP A 72 13.00 -6.88 9.63
C TRP A 72 12.58 -5.85 8.58
N ARG A 73 13.30 -4.72 8.51
CA ARG A 73 12.92 -3.56 7.71
C ARG A 73 12.64 -3.90 6.23
N ARG A 74 13.45 -4.77 5.64
CA ARG A 74 13.36 -5.10 4.21
C ARG A 74 12.07 -5.85 3.89
N GLU A 75 11.74 -6.87 4.65
CA GLU A 75 10.58 -7.73 4.46
C GLU A 75 9.30 -6.95 4.70
N ILE A 76 9.29 -6.06 5.69
CA ILE A 76 8.18 -5.11 5.92
C ILE A 76 8.01 -4.20 4.70
N GLY A 77 9.09 -3.63 4.17
CA GLY A 77 9.05 -2.79 2.96
C GLY A 77 8.58 -3.53 1.70
N ILE A 78 8.99 -4.79 1.52
CA ILE A 78 8.54 -5.63 0.39
C ILE A 78 7.05 -5.92 0.51
N TRP A 79 6.58 -6.34 1.67
CA TRP A 79 5.14 -6.62 1.87
C TRP A 79 4.28 -5.36 1.80
N PHE A 80 4.79 -4.20 2.23
CA PHE A 80 4.17 -2.90 1.90
C PHE A 80 3.99 -2.74 0.40
N ALA A 81 5.05 -2.95 -0.40
CA ALA A 81 4.98 -2.79 -1.85
C ALA A 81 3.96 -3.75 -2.48
N VAL A 82 3.91 -5.00 -2.04
CA VAL A 82 2.92 -6.00 -2.48
C VAL A 82 1.49 -5.52 -2.19
N LEU A 83 1.21 -5.04 -0.97
CA LEU A 83 -0.12 -4.53 -0.61
C LEU A 83 -0.49 -3.28 -1.42
N ALA A 84 0.45 -2.36 -1.62
CA ALA A 84 0.23 -1.13 -2.38
C ALA A 84 -0.03 -1.40 -3.87
N VAL A 85 0.71 -2.34 -4.48
CA VAL A 85 0.45 -2.80 -5.87
C VAL A 85 -0.95 -3.42 -5.95
N THR A 86 -1.29 -4.29 -5.01
CA THR A 86 -2.61 -4.94 -4.97
C THR A 86 -3.72 -3.90 -4.83
N HIS A 87 -3.57 -2.95 -3.92
CA HIS A 87 -4.49 -1.82 -3.75
C HIS A 87 -4.66 -1.03 -5.06
N GLY A 88 -3.56 -0.66 -5.73
CA GLY A 88 -3.58 0.05 -7.00
C GLY A 88 -4.32 -0.71 -8.10
N LEU A 89 -4.11 -2.04 -8.20
CA LEU A 89 -4.81 -2.91 -9.15
C LEU A 89 -6.30 -2.98 -8.85
N LEU A 90 -6.69 -3.05 -7.57
CA LEU A 90 -8.08 -3.06 -7.14
C LEU A 90 -8.79 -1.74 -7.50
N ILE A 91 -8.14 -0.59 -7.30
CA ILE A 91 -8.68 0.72 -7.71
C ILE A 91 -8.75 0.82 -9.24
N ALA A 92 -7.72 0.37 -9.96
CA ALA A 92 -7.73 0.38 -11.42
C ALA A 92 -8.87 -0.47 -12.00
N HIS A 93 -9.08 -1.67 -11.46
CA HIS A 93 -10.15 -2.55 -11.92
C HIS A 93 -11.53 -2.08 -11.44
N GLY A 94 -11.71 -1.88 -10.14
CA GLY A 94 -13.04 -1.70 -9.54
C GLY A 94 -13.57 -0.28 -9.70
N TRP A 95 -12.76 0.73 -9.40
CA TRP A 95 -13.16 2.12 -9.54
C TRP A 95 -13.07 2.60 -10.99
N ALA A 96 -11.87 2.47 -11.58
CA ALA A 96 -11.58 3.07 -12.88
C ALA A 96 -12.00 2.20 -14.07
N ASN A 97 -12.27 0.91 -13.87
CA ASN A 97 -12.48 -0.06 -14.95
C ASN A 97 -11.41 0.05 -16.06
N TRP A 98 -10.15 0.23 -15.64
CA TRP A 98 -8.98 0.42 -16.50
C TRP A 98 -8.98 1.67 -17.39
N ASP A 99 -9.96 2.57 -17.23
CA ASP A 99 -9.98 3.86 -17.90
C ASP A 99 -9.06 4.87 -17.18
N VAL A 100 -8.08 5.41 -17.92
CA VAL A 100 -7.08 6.33 -17.37
C VAL A 100 -7.71 7.66 -16.94
N ALA A 101 -8.67 8.18 -17.70
CA ALA A 101 -9.33 9.45 -17.37
C ALA A 101 -10.16 9.27 -16.08
N LYS A 102 -10.94 8.19 -16.01
CA LYS A 102 -11.74 7.85 -14.83
C LYS A 102 -10.88 7.55 -13.60
N PHE A 103 -9.72 6.92 -13.78
CA PHE A 103 -8.75 6.74 -12.70
C PHE A 103 -8.34 8.07 -12.07
N PHE A 104 -8.15 9.12 -12.87
CA PHE A 104 -7.88 10.47 -12.35
C PHE A 104 -9.16 11.29 -12.06
N GLY A 105 -10.34 10.68 -12.10
CA GLY A 105 -11.63 11.26 -11.74
C GLY A 105 -12.31 12.07 -12.85
N TYR A 106 -11.84 11.97 -14.09
CA TYR A 106 -12.41 12.65 -15.25
C TYR A 106 -13.44 11.76 -15.94
N GLU A 107 -14.64 12.29 -16.15
CA GLU A 107 -15.72 11.62 -16.87
C GLU A 107 -16.44 12.59 -17.82
N PHE A 108 -17.00 12.05 -18.90
CA PHE A 108 -17.84 12.83 -19.81
C PHE A 108 -19.23 13.04 -19.19
N ILE A 109 -19.68 14.29 -19.16
CA ILE A 109 -20.98 14.66 -18.61
C ILE A 109 -21.88 15.07 -19.77
N PRO A 110 -22.84 14.23 -20.19
CA PRO A 110 -23.71 14.52 -21.34
C PRO A 110 -24.45 15.85 -21.20
N GLN A 111 -24.87 16.19 -19.99
CA GLN A 111 -25.62 17.42 -19.68
C GLN A 111 -24.78 18.69 -19.91
N LEU A 112 -23.45 18.58 -19.85
CA LEU A 112 -22.52 19.70 -20.05
C LEU A 112 -21.80 19.62 -21.40
N GLY A 113 -21.96 18.53 -22.15
CA GLY A 113 -21.26 18.30 -23.42
C GLY A 113 -19.73 18.31 -23.29
N ARG A 114 -19.18 18.02 -22.10
CA ARG A 114 -17.73 18.11 -21.84
C ARG A 114 -17.26 17.10 -20.80
N ILE A 115 -15.96 16.85 -20.81
CA ILE A 115 -15.27 16.12 -19.74
C ILE A 115 -15.10 17.05 -18.55
N ALA A 116 -15.47 16.59 -17.35
CA ALA A 116 -15.15 17.29 -16.12
C ALA A 116 -14.80 16.29 -15.00
N ARG A 117 -14.26 16.82 -13.91
CA ARG A 117 -13.90 16.01 -12.74
C ARG A 117 -15.12 15.86 -11.83
N ILE A 118 -15.75 14.68 -11.85
CA ILE A 118 -16.98 14.42 -11.07
C ILE A 118 -16.65 14.20 -9.60
N GLU A 119 -15.59 13.45 -9.31
CA GLU A 119 -15.14 13.17 -7.95
C GLU A 119 -13.73 13.72 -7.70
N PRO A 120 -13.58 15.04 -7.49
CA PRO A 120 -12.27 15.66 -7.33
C PRO A 120 -11.48 15.10 -6.16
N GLY A 121 -12.14 14.62 -5.10
CA GLY A 121 -11.50 13.96 -3.97
C GLY A 121 -10.83 12.64 -4.36
N PHE A 122 -11.56 11.74 -5.02
CA PHE A 122 -11.01 10.47 -5.52
C PHE A 122 -9.94 10.69 -6.57
N GLY A 123 -10.17 11.63 -7.50
CA GLY A 123 -9.18 11.97 -8.51
C GLY A 123 -7.87 12.45 -7.91
N LEU A 124 -7.91 13.35 -6.91
CA LEU A 124 -6.71 13.84 -6.23
C LEU A 124 -6.02 12.73 -5.44
N ALA A 125 -6.79 11.90 -4.73
CA ALA A 125 -6.25 10.74 -4.02
C ALA A 125 -5.51 9.78 -4.97
N ASN A 126 -6.09 9.49 -6.13
CA ASN A 126 -5.48 8.62 -7.13
C ASN A 126 -4.25 9.26 -7.78
N THR A 127 -4.23 10.58 -8.00
CA THR A 127 -3.03 11.29 -8.44
C THR A 127 -1.89 11.16 -7.43
N LEU A 128 -2.16 11.40 -6.14
CA LEU A 128 -1.16 11.25 -5.09
C LEU A 128 -0.69 9.80 -4.95
N GLY A 129 -1.63 8.86 -4.97
CA GLY A 129 -1.37 7.43 -4.92
C GLY A 129 -0.51 6.96 -6.09
N PHE A 130 -0.75 7.48 -7.30
CA PHE A 130 0.05 7.17 -8.48
C PHE A 130 1.48 7.70 -8.36
N VAL A 131 1.67 8.94 -7.90
CA VAL A 131 3.01 9.48 -7.63
C VAL A 131 3.73 8.65 -6.57
N ALA A 132 3.04 8.29 -5.48
CA ALA A 132 3.59 7.40 -4.46
C ALA A 132 3.95 6.03 -5.04
N PHE A 133 3.12 5.47 -5.91
CA PHE A 133 3.37 4.19 -6.58
C PHE A 133 4.66 4.22 -7.42
N LEU A 134 4.93 5.30 -8.15
CA LEU A 134 6.20 5.45 -8.88
C LEU A 134 7.42 5.37 -7.93
N TRP A 135 7.33 5.98 -6.75
CA TRP A 135 8.37 5.85 -5.73
C TRP A 135 8.47 4.44 -5.15
N ILE A 136 7.34 3.76 -4.93
CA ILE A 136 7.31 2.37 -4.46
C ILE A 136 8.02 1.46 -5.45
N VAL A 137 7.79 1.64 -6.75
CA VAL A 137 8.45 0.87 -7.80
C VAL A 137 9.97 1.05 -7.73
N ILE A 138 10.45 2.29 -7.61
CA ILE A 138 11.89 2.59 -7.45
C ILE A 138 12.46 1.90 -6.19
N LEU A 139 11.77 2.03 -5.06
CA LEU A 139 12.19 1.44 -3.78
C LEU A 139 12.19 -0.09 -3.82
N ALA A 140 11.20 -0.71 -4.46
CA ALA A 140 11.10 -2.15 -4.60
C ALA A 140 12.24 -2.71 -5.46
N PHE A 141 12.52 -2.08 -6.60
CA PHE A 141 13.63 -2.49 -7.48
C PHE A 141 14.99 -2.35 -6.80
N THR A 142 15.19 -1.30 -6.01
CA THR A 142 16.45 -1.07 -5.27
C THR A 142 16.58 -1.88 -3.99
N SER A 143 15.55 -2.62 -3.58
CA SER A 143 15.53 -3.51 -2.40
C SER A 143 15.89 -4.98 -2.73
N SER A 144 16.18 -5.29 -3.99
CA SER A 144 16.60 -6.61 -4.48
C SER A 144 18.10 -6.83 -4.24
N ASP A 145 18.50 -8.01 -3.71
CA ASP A 145 19.90 -8.37 -3.43
C ASP A 145 20.68 -8.78 -4.70
N ARG A 146 20.66 -7.95 -5.75
CA ARG A 146 21.65 -8.09 -6.81
C ARG A 146 22.83 -7.16 -6.54
#